data_AF-A0A932WG88-F1
#
_entry.id   AF-A0A932WG88-F1
#
_cell.length_a   1.000
_cell.length_b   1.000
_cell.length_c   1.000
_cell.angle_alpha   90.00
_cell.angle_beta   90.00
_cell.angle_gamma   90.00
#
_symmetry.space_group_name_H-M   'P 1'
#
loop_
_entity.id
_entity.type
_entity.pdbx_description
1 polymer ?
#
loop_
_entity_poly.entity_id
_entity_poly.type
_entity_poly.pdbx_seq_one_letter_code
_entity_poly.pdbx_strand_id
1 'polypeptide(L)'
;MKKLWLELDISGTLGDDAWIDIEQPKGFVEGAVVNDPSQPCSHSIDQPHAEGEWREVRVSVEDLHAEDAMRFYKEKERILSVEVED
;
A
#
# COMPACT_ATOMS: atom_id res chain seq x y z
N MET A 1 -10.33 15.49 -2.94
CA MET A 1 -9.41 14.34 -3.04
C MET A 1 -9.88 13.32 -2.05
N LYS A 2 -9.99 12.07 -2.47
CA LYS A 2 -10.44 10.96 -1.64
C LYS A 2 -9.22 10.21 -1.14
N LYS A 3 -9.25 9.81 0.12
CA LYS A 3 -8.18 9.04 0.74
C LYS A 3 -8.58 7.58 0.84
N LEU A 4 -7.64 6.71 0.49
CA LEU A 4 -7.78 5.27 0.58
C LEU A 4 -6.73 4.74 1.55
N TRP A 5 -7.15 3.81 2.38
CA TRP A 5 -6.30 3.00 3.24
C TRP A 5 -6.14 1.63 2.59
N LEU A 6 -4.89 1.18 2.44
CA LEU A 6 -4.58 -0.14 1.88
C LEU A 6 -3.83 -0.98 2.91
N GLU A 7 -4.19 -2.25 3.00
CA GLU A 7 -3.39 -3.29 3.64
C GLU A 7 -2.52 -3.96 2.58
N LEU A 8 -1.22 -3.71 2.58
CA LEU A 8 -0.26 -4.21 1.59
C LEU A 8 0.58 -5.35 2.16
N ASP A 9 0.53 -6.52 1.53
CA ASP A 9 1.47 -7.62 1.78
C ASP A 9 2.87 -7.27 1.29
N ILE A 10 3.81 -7.19 2.23
CA ILE A 10 5.23 -6.88 1.97
C ILE A 10 6.11 -8.13 2.05
N SER A 11 5.52 -9.30 2.31
CA SER A 11 6.25 -10.56 2.48
C SER A 11 7.17 -10.86 1.31
N GLY A 12 8.42 -11.23 1.62
CA GLY A 12 9.42 -11.60 0.64
C GLY A 12 9.99 -10.45 -0.19
N THR A 13 9.67 -9.19 0.14
CA THR A 13 10.20 -7.99 -0.52
C THR A 13 11.24 -7.27 0.35
N LEU A 14 12.08 -6.43 -0.27
CA LEU A 14 13.04 -5.60 0.44
C LEU A 14 12.46 -4.18 0.62
N GLY A 15 12.59 -3.60 1.82
CA GLY A 15 12.14 -2.24 2.07
C GLY A 15 10.67 -2.02 1.66
N ASP A 16 10.43 -1.07 0.76
CA ASP A 16 9.10 -0.71 0.25
C ASP A 16 8.86 -1.23 -1.18
N ASP A 17 9.65 -2.19 -1.67
CA ASP A 17 9.58 -2.69 -3.05
C ASP A 17 8.16 -3.17 -3.41
N ALA A 18 7.46 -3.81 -2.47
CA ALA A 18 6.07 -4.22 -2.64
C ALA A 18 5.13 -3.06 -3.05
N TRP A 19 5.38 -1.83 -2.60
CA TRP A 19 4.63 -0.65 -3.00
C TRP A 19 5.16 -0.03 -4.29
N ILE A 20 6.49 0.05 -4.43
CA ILE A 20 7.15 0.65 -5.61
C ILE A 20 6.77 -0.09 -6.90
N ASP A 21 6.64 -1.42 -6.83
CA ASP A 21 6.32 -2.27 -7.98
C ASP A 21 4.84 -2.26 -8.36
N ILE A 22 3.96 -1.67 -7.54
CA ILE A 22 2.53 -1.57 -7.84
C ILE A 22 2.28 -0.40 -8.81
N GLU A 23 1.72 -0.72 -9.96
CA GLU A 23 1.16 0.29 -10.86
C GLU A 23 0.08 1.11 -10.15
N GLN A 24 -0.01 2.40 -10.47
CA GLN A 24 -0.95 3.31 -9.83
C GLN A 24 -2.21 3.51 -10.69
N PRO A 25 -3.42 3.64 -10.08
CA PRO A 25 -4.65 3.82 -10.82
C PRO A 25 -4.75 5.20 -11.47
N LYS A 26 -5.68 5.34 -12.40
CA LYS A 26 -6.05 6.66 -12.94
C LYS A 26 -6.52 7.58 -11.80
N GLY A 27 -6.10 8.84 -11.83
CA GLY A 27 -6.44 9.82 -10.80
C GLY A 27 -5.62 9.66 -9.52
N PHE A 28 -4.59 8.81 -9.49
CA PHE A 28 -3.61 8.79 -8.42
C PHE A 28 -2.91 10.16 -8.30
N VAL A 29 -2.87 10.68 -7.06
CA VAL A 29 -2.19 11.94 -6.74
C VAL A 29 -0.90 11.67 -6.00
N GLU A 30 -0.99 10.91 -4.90
CA GLU A 30 0.14 10.55 -4.05
C GLU A 30 -0.19 9.31 -3.22
N GLY A 31 0.84 8.61 -2.74
CA GLY A 31 0.67 7.52 -1.79
C GLY A 31 1.99 7.04 -1.23
N ALA A 32 1.96 6.56 0.02
CA ALA A 32 3.15 6.13 0.74
C ALA A 32 2.84 5.05 1.76
N VAL A 33 3.80 4.14 1.94
CA VAL A 33 3.85 3.21 3.07
C VAL A 33 3.95 4.02 4.36
N VAL A 34 3.09 3.72 5.32
CA VAL A 34 3.07 4.39 6.62
C VAL A 34 4.13 3.78 7.51
N ASN A 35 5.15 4.58 7.80
CA ASN A 35 6.17 4.24 8.77
C ASN A 35 5.60 4.38 10.19
N ASP A 36 5.07 3.28 10.72
CA ASP A 36 4.67 3.18 12.11
C ASP A 36 5.92 2.95 12.99
N PRO A 37 6.34 3.93 13.80
CA PRO A 37 7.51 3.80 14.67
C PRO A 37 7.32 2.75 15.77
N SER A 38 6.08 2.32 16.05
CA SER A 38 5.78 1.24 16.99
C SER A 38 5.99 -0.15 16.40
N GLN A 39 6.12 -0.24 15.06
CA GLN A 39 6.38 -1.47 14.32
C GLN A 39 7.59 -1.28 13.41
N PRO A 40 8.81 -1.11 13.97
CA PRO A 40 10.01 -1.02 13.15
C PRO A 40 10.33 -2.38 12.50
N CYS A 41 10.92 -2.34 11.31
CA CYS A 41 11.51 -3.55 10.73
C CYS A 41 12.61 -4.06 11.68
N SER A 42 12.52 -5.34 12.05
CA SER A 42 13.43 -5.97 13.03
C SER A 42 14.60 -6.72 12.40
N HIS A 43 14.72 -6.66 11.06
CA HIS A 43 15.74 -7.30 10.25
C HIS A 43 16.63 -6.26 9.55
N SER A 44 17.71 -6.73 8.93
CA SER A 44 18.62 -5.86 8.17
C SER A 44 17.96 -5.35 6.88
N ILE A 45 18.44 -4.23 6.35
CA ILE A 45 17.87 -3.61 5.13
C ILE A 45 18.01 -4.48 3.87
N ASP A 46 19.03 -5.34 3.85
CA ASP A 46 19.34 -6.32 2.81
C ASP A 46 18.63 -7.67 3.01
N GLN A 47 17.81 -7.79 4.06
CA GLN A 47 17.00 -8.96 4.33
C GLN A 47 15.54 -8.71 3.93
N PRO A 48 14.88 -9.66 3.25
CA PRO A 48 13.47 -9.53 2.91
C PRO A 48 12.59 -9.61 4.15
N HIS A 49 11.42 -8.97 4.07
CA HIS A 49 10.38 -9.12 5.06
C HIS A 49 9.93 -10.58 5.17
N ALA A 50 9.63 -11.01 6.39
CA ALA A 50 9.17 -12.33 6.72
C ALA A 50 7.77 -12.61 6.14
N GLU A 51 7.42 -13.89 6.08
CA GLU A 51 6.10 -14.33 5.63
C GLU A 51 5.00 -13.81 6.57
N GLY A 52 3.95 -13.22 5.98
CA GLY A 52 2.80 -12.67 6.69
C GLY A 52 2.97 -11.23 7.17
N GLU A 53 4.10 -10.58 6.87
CA GLU A 53 4.28 -9.15 7.15
C GLU A 53 3.49 -8.30 6.15
N TRP A 54 2.78 -7.30 6.68
CA TRP A 54 2.02 -6.33 5.90
C TRP A 54 2.25 -4.91 6.41
N ARG A 55 1.96 -3.91 5.58
CA ARG A 55 2.02 -2.49 5.93
C ARG A 55 0.79 -1.73 5.49
N GLU A 56 0.47 -0.69 6.26
CA GLU A 56 -0.49 0.33 5.88
C GLU A 56 0.10 1.18 4.75
N VAL A 57 -0.69 1.42 3.70
CA VAL A 57 -0.41 2.43 2.67
C VAL A 57 -1.56 3.43 2.64
N ARG A 58 -1.24 4.71 2.65
CA ARG A 58 -2.23 5.78 2.44
C ARG A 58 -2.09 6.33 1.04
N VAL A 59 -3.20 6.39 0.32
CA VAL A 59 -3.25 6.87 -1.06
C VAL A 59 -4.28 7.99 -1.17
N SER A 60 -3.89 9.08 -1.82
CA SER A 60 -4.81 10.14 -2.24
C SER A 60 -5.10 10.02 -3.73
N VAL A 61 -6.39 10.04 -4.07
CA VAL A 61 -6.88 10.00 -5.45
C VAL A 61 -7.85 11.15 -5.72
N GLU A 62 -8.01 11.50 -6.99
CA GLU A 62 -9.06 12.42 -7.42
C GLU A 62 -10.46 11.85 -7.08
N ASP A 63 -11.37 12.71 -6.60
CA ASP A 63 -12.68 12.26 -6.09
C ASP A 63 -13.50 11.51 -7.15
N LEU A 64 -13.41 11.94 -8.41
CA LEU A 64 -14.12 11.32 -9.53
C LEU A 64 -13.59 9.92 -9.91
N HIS A 65 -12.41 9.55 -9.41
CA HIS A 65 -11.73 8.29 -9.70
C HIS A 65 -11.66 7.35 -8.49
N ALA A 66 -12.25 7.73 -7.35
CA ALA A 66 -12.14 6.96 -6.12
C ALA A 66 -12.68 5.53 -6.24
N GLU A 67 -13.87 5.34 -6.81
CA GLU A 67 -14.46 4.00 -6.94
C GLU A 67 -13.67 3.09 -7.90
N ASP A 68 -13.16 3.65 -9.00
CA ASP A 68 -12.33 2.93 -9.95
C ASP A 68 -10.97 2.57 -9.34
N ALA A 69 -10.34 3.50 -8.61
CA ALA A 69 -9.09 3.26 -7.91
C ALA A 69 -9.23 2.16 -6.85
N MET A 70 -10.34 2.14 -6.11
CA MET A 70 -10.62 1.07 -5.15
C MET A 70 -10.72 -0.30 -5.82
N ARG A 71 -11.43 -0.39 -6.95
CA ARG A 71 -11.54 -1.65 -7.70
C ARG A 71 -10.18 -2.11 -8.21
N PHE A 72 -9.42 -1.17 -8.78
CA PHE A 72 -8.06 -1.43 -9.28
C PHE A 72 -7.15 -2.01 -8.18
N TYR A 73 -7.13 -1.42 -6.99
CA TYR A 73 -6.30 -1.95 -5.89
C TYR A 73 -6.77 -3.31 -5.39
N LYS A 74 -8.09 -3.57 -5.33
CA LYS A 74 -8.63 -4.89 -4.95
C LYS A 74 -8.26 -6.01 -5.92
N GLU A 75 -7.90 -5.69 -7.15
CA GLU A 75 -7.44 -6.67 -8.14
C GLU A 75 -5.92 -6.95 -8.06
N LYS A 76 -5.16 -6.19 -7.27
CA LYS A 76 -3.73 -6.40 -7.09
C LYS A 76 -3.49 -7.52 -6.08
N GLU A 77 -2.68 -8.50 -6.47
CA GLU A 77 -2.41 -9.71 -5.67
C GLU A 77 -1.86 -9.40 -4.27
N ARG A 78 -1.03 -8.36 -4.13
CA ARG A 78 -0.42 -7.95 -2.86
C ARG A 78 -1.31 -7.07 -1.98
N ILE A 79 -2.45 -6.61 -2.47
CA ILE A 79 -3.35 -5.78 -1.69
C ILE A 79 -4.36 -6.69 -0.98
N LEU A 80 -4.23 -6.77 0.34
CA LEU A 80 -5.06 -7.62 1.20
C LEU A 80 -6.41 -6.96 1.50
N SER A 81 -6.43 -5.63 1.64
CA SER A 81 -7.63 -4.85 1.93
C SER A 81 -7.54 -3.43 1.35
N VAL A 82 -8.70 -2.85 1.05
CA VAL A 82 -8.85 -1.47 0.56
C VAL A 82 -10.08 -0.85 1.19
N GLU A 83 -9.87 0.25 1.92
CA GLU A 83 -10.91 1.01 2.59
C GLU A 83 -10.83 2.50 2.21
N VAL A 84 -11.95 3.20 2.41
CA VAL A 84 -12.02 4.65 2.22
C VAL A 84 -11.85 5.30 3.57
N GLU A 85 -10.94 6.27 3.67
CA GLU A 85 -10.87 7.15 4.83
C GLU A 85 -11.94 8.25 4.70
N ASP A 86 -12.64 8.55 5.81
CA ASP A 86 -13.65 9.62 5.91
C ASP A 86 -12.99 11.01 6.02
#